data_AF-A0A970BF36-F1
#
_entry.id   AF-A0A970BF36-F1
#
_cell.length_a   1.000
_cell.length_b   1.000
_cell.length_c   1.000
_cell.angle_alpha   90.00
_cell.angle_beta   90.00
_cell.angle_gamma   90.00
#
_symmetry.space_group_name_H-M   'P 1'
#
loop_
_entity.id
_entity.type
_entity.pdbx_description
1 polymer ?
#
loop_
_entity_poly.entity_id
_entity_poly.type
_entity_poly.pdbx_seq_one_letter_code
_entity_poly.pdbx_strand_id
1 'polypeptide(L)'
;MRNIEHMKGELFALVDEARKVLDDAKTEERALTAEETEKHEKMMAGIRALEREIEAETEFQRIEAMKVDRDSDPEKEGAEWRSLAEFVQTVAYNPNDPRLA
;
A
#
# COMPACT_ATOMS: atom_id res chain seq x y z
N MET A 1 -7.59 2.02 5.49
CA MET A 1 -6.16 2.33 5.45
C MET A 1 -5.61 2.15 6.86
N ARG A 2 -4.72 1.18 7.07
CA ARG A 2 -4.03 1.04 8.37
C ARG A 2 -2.94 2.11 8.48
N ASN A 3 -2.62 2.54 9.69
CA ASN A 3 -1.55 3.53 9.88
C ASN A 3 -0.19 2.84 9.74
N ILE A 4 0.50 3.09 8.63
CA ILE A 4 1.84 2.54 8.33
C ILE A 4 2.85 2.90 9.42
N GLU A 5 2.78 4.09 10.02
CA GLU A 5 3.70 4.48 11.10
C GLU A 5 3.50 3.63 12.35
N HIS A 6 2.24 3.31 12.68
CA HIS A 6 1.93 2.41 13.77
C HIS A 6 2.52 1.02 13.52
N MET A 7 2.29 0.45 12.32
CA MET A 7 2.79 -0.87 11.95
C MET A 7 4.33 -0.93 11.93
N LYS A 8 4.99 0.15 11.48
CA LYS A 8 6.45 0.27 11.57
C LYS A 8 6.92 0.31 13.03
N GLY A 9 6.19 1.01 13.90
CA GLY A 9 6.47 1.02 15.35
C GLY A 9 6.37 -0.37 15.98
N GLU A 10 5.32 -1.12 15.66
CA GLU A 10 5.16 -2.52 16.09
C GLU A 10 6.28 -3.42 15.56
N LEU A 11 6.64 -3.27 14.29
CA LEU A 11 7.75 -4.01 13.68
C LEU A 11 9.06 -3.76 14.43
N PHE A 12 9.40 -2.50 14.72
CA PHE A 12 10.60 -2.15 15.48
C PHE A 12 10.59 -2.74 16.88
N ALA A 13 9.46 -2.68 17.58
CA ALA A 13 9.32 -3.25 18.91
C ALA A 13 9.54 -4.78 18.90
N LEU A 14 9.00 -5.48 17.89
CA LEU A 14 9.17 -6.92 17.75
C LEU A 14 10.61 -7.31 17.42
N VAL A 15 11.28 -6.54 16.56
CA VAL A 15 12.69 -6.75 16.21
C VAL A 15 13.59 -6.54 17.43
N ASP A 16 13.33 -5.49 18.21
CA ASP A 16 14.10 -5.21 19.43
C ASP A 16 13.87 -6.30 20.50
N GLU A 17 12.66 -6.81 20.64
CA GLU A 17 12.39 -7.94 21.55
C GLU A 17 13.07 -9.23 21.08
N ALA A 18 13.07 -9.52 19.78
CA ALA A 18 13.78 -10.67 19.22
C ALA A 18 15.29 -10.58 19.44
N ARG A 19 15.87 -9.38 19.32
CA ARG A 19 17.29 -9.12 19.62
C ARG A 19 17.61 -9.31 21.09
N LYS A 20 16.77 -8.82 22.00
CA LYS A 20 16.95 -9.00 23.44
C LYS A 20 17.06 -10.47 23.83
N VAL A 21 16.20 -11.33 23.27
CA VAL A 21 16.27 -12.78 23.52
C VAL A 21 17.62 -13.38 23.14
N LEU A 22 18.21 -12.93 22.02
CA LEU A 22 19.55 -13.36 21.60
C LEU A 22 20.66 -12.77 22.50
N ASP A 23 20.54 -11.49 22.85
CA ASP A 23 21.51 -10.79 23.68
C ASP A 23 21.53 -11.33 25.12
N ASP A 24 20.38 -11.70 25.67
CA ASP A 24 20.26 -12.32 27.00
C ASP A 24 20.99 -13.68 27.02
N ALA A 25 20.73 -14.54 26.04
CA ALA A 25 21.41 -15.83 25.92
C ALA A 25 22.93 -15.67 25.71
N LYS A 26 23.34 -14.67 24.93
CA LYS A 26 24.75 -14.35 24.69
C LYS A 26 25.45 -13.82 25.95
N THR A 27 24.79 -12.96 26.71
CA THR A 27 25.30 -12.41 27.97
C THR A 27 25.47 -13.51 29.02
N GLU A 28 24.60 -14.52 28.99
CA GLU A 28 24.67 -15.70 29.84
C GLU A 28 25.61 -16.80 29.30
N GLU A 29 26.36 -16.52 28.20
CA GLU A 29 27.26 -17.46 27.50
C GLU A 29 26.64 -18.84 27.21
N ARG A 30 25.32 -18.87 27.00
CA ARG A 30 24.57 -20.10 26.75
C ARG A 30 23.86 -20.08 25.42
N ALA A 31 23.46 -21.27 24.98
CA ALA A 31 22.50 -21.38 23.89
C ALA A 31 21.09 -20.96 24.36
N LEU A 32 20.26 -20.58 23.39
CA LEU A 32 18.83 -20.43 23.62
C LEU A 32 18.24 -21.74 24.12
N THR A 33 17.34 -21.64 25.09
CA THR A 33 16.48 -22.76 25.48
C THR A 33 15.48 -23.07 24.37
N ALA A 34 14.83 -24.24 24.45
CA ALA A 34 13.76 -24.60 23.50
C ALA A 34 12.61 -23.58 23.52
N GLU A 35 12.23 -23.08 24.70
CA GLU A 35 11.17 -22.08 24.85
C GLU A 35 11.56 -20.73 24.23
N GLU A 36 12.79 -20.25 24.46
CA GLU A 36 13.27 -19.01 23.85
C GLU A 36 13.44 -19.15 22.34
N THR A 37 13.84 -20.33 21.85
CA THR A 37 13.92 -20.62 20.42
C THR A 37 12.54 -20.54 19.79
N GLU A 38 11.53 -21.20 20.37
CA GLU A 38 10.15 -21.13 19.90
C GLU A 38 9.60 -19.69 19.94
N LYS A 39 9.89 -18.95 21.02
CA LYS A 39 9.52 -17.54 21.15
C LYS A 39 10.17 -16.70 20.04
N HIS A 40 11.47 -16.87 19.83
CA HIS A 40 12.22 -16.16 18.79
C HIS A 40 11.70 -16.49 17.39
N GLU A 41 11.42 -17.75 17.09
CA GLU A 41 10.82 -18.16 15.81
C GLU A 41 9.44 -17.55 15.58
N LYS A 42 8.58 -17.52 16.61
CA LYS A 42 7.27 -16.84 16.55
C LYS A 42 7.42 -15.35 16.29
N MET A 43 8.36 -14.68 16.96
CA MET A 43 8.65 -13.26 16.72
C MET A 43 9.15 -13.04 15.28
N MET A 44 10.06 -13.87 14.78
CA MET A 44 10.54 -13.78 13.39
C MET A 44 9.43 -14.04 12.36
N ALA A 45 8.48 -14.95 12.65
CA ALA A 45 7.30 -15.14 11.81
C ALA A 45 6.39 -13.91 11.82
N GLY A 46 6.19 -13.29 12.98
CA GLY A 46 5.44 -12.04 13.15
C GLY A 46 6.06 -10.87 12.38
N ILE A 47 7.39 -10.70 12.47
CA ILE A 47 8.17 -9.71 11.71
C ILE A 47 7.90 -9.85 10.21
N ARG A 48 8.04 -11.06 9.66
CA ARG A 48 7.81 -11.31 8.22
C ARG A 48 6.36 -11.11 7.78
N ALA A 49 5.41 -11.24 8.69
CA ALA A 49 4.00 -10.98 8.40
C ALA A 49 3.73 -9.46 8.36
N LEU A 50 4.22 -8.73 9.36
CA LEU A 50 4.14 -7.27 9.43
C LEU A 50 4.86 -6.59 8.28
N GLU A 51 6.05 -7.05 7.88
CA GLU A 51 6.78 -6.54 6.72
C GLU A 51 5.95 -6.63 5.43
N ARG A 52 5.31 -7.79 5.19
CA ARG A 52 4.44 -8.00 4.03
C ARG A 52 3.19 -7.13 4.09
N GLU A 53 2.63 -6.93 5.27
CA GLU A 53 1.45 -6.08 5.42
C GLU A 53 1.79 -4.59 5.19
N ILE A 54 2.96 -4.13 5.66
CA ILE A 54 3.46 -2.78 5.39
C ILE A 54 3.70 -2.59 3.88
N GLU A 55 4.31 -3.58 3.22
CA GLU A 55 4.54 -3.53 1.77
C GLU A 55 3.22 -3.42 0.99
N ALA A 56 2.23 -4.26 1.33
CA ALA A 56 0.91 -4.23 0.71
C ALA A 56 0.20 -2.89 0.92
N GLU A 57 0.22 -2.33 2.13
CA GLU A 57 -0.40 -1.04 2.43
C GLU A 57 0.32 0.12 1.71
N THR A 58 1.66 0.05 1.62
CA THR A 58 2.46 1.05 0.91
C THR A 58 2.14 1.05 -0.58
N GLU A 59 2.01 -0.13 -1.19
CA GLU A 59 1.61 -0.24 -2.59
C GLU A 59 0.17 0.21 -2.81
N PHE A 60 -0.74 -0.08 -1.89
CA PHE A 60 -2.11 0.41 -1.94
C PHE A 60 -2.16 1.95 -1.92
N GLN A 61 -1.42 2.59 -1.01
CA GLN A 61 -1.31 4.06 -0.95
C GLN A 61 -0.71 4.64 -2.23
N ARG A 62 0.29 3.96 -2.84
CA ARG A 62 0.87 4.38 -4.12
C ARG A 62 -0.16 4.33 -5.24
N ILE A 63 -0.92 3.24 -5.34
CA ILE A 63 -1.99 3.09 -6.34
C ILE A 63 -3.06 4.16 -6.14
N GLU A 64 -3.47 4.43 -4.91
CA GLU A 64 -4.44 5.50 -4.63
C GLU A 64 -3.90 6.88 -5.00
N ALA A 65 -2.64 7.20 -4.67
CA ALA A 65 -2.02 8.46 -5.09
C ALA A 65 -1.99 8.61 -6.62
N MET A 66 -1.64 7.54 -7.36
CA MET A 66 -1.66 7.55 -8.83
C MET A 66 -3.07 7.73 -9.42
N LYS A 67 -4.12 7.24 -8.75
CA LYS A 67 -5.50 7.45 -9.17
C LYS A 67 -5.94 8.90 -8.94
N VAL A 68 -5.61 9.47 -7.78
CA VAL A 68 -5.88 10.88 -7.47
C VAL A 68 -5.21 11.80 -8.47
N ASP A 69 -3.94 11.55 -8.83
CA ASP A 69 -3.23 12.34 -9.85
C ASP A 69 -3.89 12.26 -11.24
N ARG A 70 -4.58 11.15 -11.56
CA ARG A 70 -5.28 10.97 -12.83
C ARG A 70 -6.64 11.67 -12.88
N ASP A 71 -7.36 11.70 -11.76
CA ASP A 71 -8.67 12.35 -11.63
C ASP A 71 -8.54 13.87 -11.36
N SER A 72 -7.36 14.34 -10.93
CA SER A 72 -7.09 15.76 -10.63
C SER A 72 -6.64 16.57 -11.84
N ASP A 73 -6.79 16.06 -13.06
CA ASP A 73 -6.41 16.74 -14.31
C ASP A 73 -7.64 17.47 -14.91
N PRO A 74 -7.90 18.74 -14.55
CA PRO A 74 -9.09 19.47 -15.01
C PRO A 74 -9.13 19.66 -16.53
N GLU A 75 -7.99 19.54 -17.22
CA GLU A 75 -7.94 19.59 -18.68
C GLU A 75 -8.50 18.32 -19.33
N LYS A 76 -8.33 17.14 -18.71
CA LYS A 76 -8.91 15.89 -19.19
C LYS A 76 -10.41 15.79 -18.95
N GLU A 77 -10.88 16.15 -17.76
CA GLU A 77 -12.33 16.25 -17.52
C GLU A 77 -12.97 17.25 -18.49
N GLY A 78 -12.38 18.45 -18.63
CA GLY A 78 -12.88 19.46 -19.56
C GLY A 78 -12.90 19.00 -21.03
N ALA A 79 -11.93 18.19 -21.46
CA ALA A 79 -11.85 17.65 -22.82
C ALA A 79 -12.95 16.60 -23.10
N GLU A 80 -13.24 15.72 -22.15
CA GLU A 80 -14.29 14.71 -22.30
C GLU A 80 -15.69 15.35 -22.36
N TRP A 81 -15.94 16.39 -21.54
CA TRP A 81 -17.21 17.12 -21.56
C TRP A 81 -17.38 18.03 -22.80
N ARG A 82 -16.31 18.66 -23.31
CA ARG A 82 -16.37 19.41 -24.59
C ARG A 82 -16.66 18.46 -25.76
N SER A 83 -16.04 17.28 -25.78
CA SER A 83 -16.27 16.26 -26.80
C SER A 83 -17.72 15.73 -26.77
N LEU A 84 -18.27 15.46 -25.59
CA LEU A 84 -19.67 15.02 -25.45
C LEU A 84 -20.66 16.12 -25.85
N ALA A 85 -20.39 17.38 -25.50
CA ALA A 85 -21.24 18.50 -25.90
C ALA A 85 -21.27 18.69 -27.43
N GLU A 86 -20.11 18.61 -28.09
CA GLU A 86 -20.02 18.64 -29.55
C GLU A 86 -20.72 17.45 -30.21
N PHE A 87 -20.61 16.26 -29.62
CA PHE A 87 -21.33 15.07 -30.08
C PHE A 87 -22.85 15.25 -29.98
N VAL A 88 -23.36 15.69 -28.82
CA VAL A 88 -24.79 15.93 -28.62
C VAL A 88 -25.32 17.01 -29.57
N GLN A 89 -24.57 18.09 -29.78
CA GLN A 89 -24.94 19.10 -30.78
C GLN A 89 -24.96 18.53 -32.19
N THR A 90 -23.98 17.72 -32.56
CA THR A 90 -23.90 17.11 -33.89
C THR A 90 -25.09 16.17 -34.12
N VAL A 91 -25.44 15.33 -33.14
CA VAL A 91 -26.63 14.46 -33.22
C VAL A 91 -27.93 15.27 -33.31
N ALA A 92 -28.04 16.39 -32.56
CA ALA A 92 -29.27 17.19 -32.52
C ALA A 92 -29.51 18.02 -33.79
N TYR A 93 -28.45 18.55 -34.41
CA TYR A 93 -28.56 19.49 -35.54
C TYR A 93 -28.11 18.90 -36.89
N ASN A 94 -27.32 17.82 -36.89
CA ASN A 94 -26.87 17.11 -38.09
C ASN A 94 -26.79 15.59 -37.86
N PRO A 95 -27.92 14.89 -37.69
CA PRO A 95 -27.94 13.46 -37.33
C PRO A 95 -27.36 12.52 -38.39
N ASN A 96 -27.12 13.01 -39.61
CA ASN A 96 -26.49 12.25 -40.70
C ASN A 96 -25.00 12.60 -40.87
N ASP A 97 -24.38 13.27 -39.89
CA ASP A 97 -22.97 13.61 -39.96
C ASP A 97 -22.11 12.33 -40.11
N PRO A 98 -21.24 12.23 -41.12
CA PRO A 98 -20.39 11.05 -41.32
C PRO A 98 -19.40 10.79 -40.17
N ARG A 99 -19.23 11.73 -39.23
CA ARG A 99 -18.45 11.54 -38.00
C ARG A 99 -19.19 10.77 -36.91
N LEU A 100 -20.50 10.51 -37.08
CA LEU A 100 -21.33 9.73 -36.16
C LEU A 100 -21.37 8.22 -36.50
N ALA A 101 -20.75 7.81 -37.61
CA ALA A 101 -20.76 6.43 -38.13
C ALA A 101 -19.61 5.57 -37.58
#